data_AF-M1CQ96-F1
#
_entry.id   AF-M1CQ96-F1
#
_cell.length_a   1.000
_cell.length_b   1.000
_cell.length_c   1.000
_cell.angle_alpha   90.00
_cell.angle_beta   90.00
_cell.angle_gamma   90.00
#
_symmetry.space_group_name_H-M   'P 1'
#
loop_
_entity.id
_entity.type
_entity.pdbx_description
1 polymer ?
#
loop_
_entity_poly.entity_id
_entity_poly.type
_entity_poly.pdbx_seq_one_letter_code
_entity_poly.pdbx_strand_id
1 'polypeptide(L)'
;MLNKFWGAQQPQQRPQEGNNESCYQPSIGSSQSPGSSRPGTPSPSSSGNFGVQRPTDRASSVSRVSPAEAAGIITAIKDKSLEELRDLLCHQDGYHNLLLSLEPVKTQNKRFLFIKQIDSESTLFAGENLEKEPQIMELRNQCRIIRTTELAAAQEKLHELERRKEELLKFYSPASLLHRLQVRIIFDGFSIKLPNQVRDDLRNETLQLARENLEKEPQIMELRNQCRIIRTTELAAAQEKLHELERRKEELLKFYSPASLLHRLQDAMRKTDEESENLDKQLLEGEIDLATFVQKYKKLRQSYHKRALTHLAAKTSITG
;
A
#
# COMPACT_ATOMS: atom_id res chain seq x y z
N MET A 1 -10.58 -34.16 32.59
CA MET A 1 -10.28 -32.72 32.42
C MET A 1 -10.20 -32.42 30.92
N LEU A 2 -10.21 -31.14 30.53
CA LEU A 2 -10.33 -30.64 29.14
C LEU A 2 -11.68 -30.88 28.46
N ASN A 3 -12.61 -29.97 28.77
CA ASN A 3 -13.64 -29.50 27.86
C ASN A 3 -13.57 -27.96 27.87
N LYS A 4 -13.94 -27.31 26.74
CA LYS A 4 -13.89 -25.85 26.44
C LYS A 4 -12.52 -25.29 26.02
N PHE A 5 -12.33 -25.01 24.72
CA PHE A 5 -11.93 -23.67 24.23
C PHE A 5 -12.05 -23.53 22.69
N TRP A 6 -13.24 -23.20 22.17
CA TRP A 6 -13.37 -22.22 21.08
C TRP A 6 -14.78 -21.64 21.07
N GLY A 7 -14.87 -20.32 21.15
CA GLY A 7 -16.11 -19.57 21.13
C GLY A 7 -15.83 -18.14 20.71
N ALA A 8 -16.00 -17.87 19.41
CA ALA A 8 -15.90 -16.52 18.85
C ALA A 8 -16.91 -16.42 17.70
N GLN A 9 -18.03 -15.74 17.94
CA GLN A 9 -19.02 -15.42 16.93
C GLN A 9 -18.56 -14.19 16.11
N GLN A 10 -18.85 -14.20 14.81
CA GLN A 10 -18.86 -12.97 14.00
C GLN A 10 -20.14 -12.16 14.27
N PRO A 11 -20.10 -10.82 14.24
CA PRO A 11 -21.29 -10.00 14.14
C PRO A 11 -21.63 -9.71 12.66
N GLN A 12 -22.88 -9.98 12.26
CA GLN A 12 -23.43 -9.65 10.95
C GLN A 12 -24.53 -8.59 11.08
N GLN A 13 -24.46 -7.52 10.28
CA GLN A 13 -25.52 -6.50 10.11
C GLN A 13 -26.70 -7.12 9.33
N ARG A 14 -27.99 -6.75 9.43
CA ARG A 14 -28.74 -5.46 9.42
C ARG A 14 -30.27 -5.84 9.61
N PRO A 15 -31.33 -5.00 9.43
CA PRO A 15 -31.56 -3.54 9.60
C PRO A 15 -32.80 -3.16 10.49
N GLN A 16 -32.97 -1.85 10.78
CA GLN A 16 -34.24 -1.09 11.01
C GLN A 16 -35.23 -1.57 12.11
N GLU A 17 -36.11 -0.77 12.74
CA GLU A 17 -36.64 0.61 12.67
C GLU A 17 -36.79 1.09 14.15
N GLY A 18 -36.86 2.34 14.60
CA GLY A 18 -37.13 3.65 14.03
C GLY A 18 -37.79 4.51 15.14
N ASN A 19 -37.40 5.77 15.31
CA ASN A 19 -38.34 6.88 15.58
C ASN A 19 -37.62 8.23 15.39
N ASN A 20 -38.40 9.29 15.14
CA ASN A 20 -37.94 10.55 14.55
C ASN A 20 -37.89 11.73 15.56
N GLU A 21 -37.59 12.91 14.98
CA GLU A 21 -37.78 14.28 15.50
C GLU A 21 -36.61 14.85 16.34
N SER A 22 -35.85 15.85 15.85
CA SER A 22 -36.15 17.30 15.70
C SER A 22 -35.58 18.08 16.92
N CYS A 23 -35.05 19.31 16.87
CA CYS A 23 -35.05 20.38 15.87
C CYS A 23 -33.76 21.26 15.98
N TYR A 24 -33.73 22.41 15.30
CA TYR A 24 -32.62 23.35 15.14
C TYR A 24 -32.23 24.20 16.38
N GLN A 25 -31.03 24.79 16.28
CA GLN A 25 -30.45 25.91 17.08
C GLN A 25 -31.38 27.17 17.12
N PRO A 26 -31.22 28.11 18.09
CA PRO A 26 -30.26 29.23 17.92
C PRO A 26 -29.70 29.88 19.23
N SER A 27 -28.92 30.95 19.10
CA SER A 27 -28.24 31.69 20.20
C SER A 27 -28.81 33.09 20.49
N ILE A 28 -28.97 33.44 21.78
CA ILE A 28 -29.11 34.80 22.38
C ILE A 28 -28.65 34.70 23.87
N GLY A 29 -28.04 35.66 24.58
CA GLY A 29 -27.42 36.95 24.24
C GLY A 29 -27.49 37.98 25.41
N SER A 30 -26.43 38.78 25.65
CA SER A 30 -26.35 39.91 26.64
C SER A 30 -26.36 39.52 28.15
N SER A 31 -25.75 40.21 29.14
CA SER A 31 -24.96 41.47 29.20
C SER A 31 -24.17 41.62 30.53
N GLN A 32 -23.36 42.70 30.65
CA GLN A 32 -22.86 43.40 31.86
C GLN A 32 -21.45 43.09 32.44
N SER A 33 -20.59 44.11 32.32
CA SER A 33 -19.53 44.53 33.26
C SER A 33 -19.85 45.99 33.66
N PRO A 34 -19.23 46.61 34.69
CA PRO A 34 -18.02 47.43 34.43
C PRO A 34 -17.05 47.75 35.61
N GLY A 35 -15.87 48.30 35.26
CA GLY A 35 -14.99 49.11 36.13
C GLY A 35 -13.90 48.34 36.89
N SER A 36 -12.62 48.75 36.96
CA SER A 36 -11.86 49.89 36.39
C SER A 36 -10.33 49.54 36.55
N SER A 37 -9.28 50.20 36.03
CA SER A 37 -9.07 51.53 35.43
C SER A 37 -7.99 51.48 34.30
N ARG A 38 -7.22 52.57 34.12
CA ARG A 38 -6.11 52.83 33.15
C ARG A 38 -5.17 53.92 33.77
N PRO A 39 -4.08 54.45 33.12
CA PRO A 39 -3.46 54.14 31.82
C PRO A 39 -1.90 54.00 31.81
N GLY A 40 -1.35 53.56 30.67
CA GLY A 40 0.06 53.77 30.26
C GLY A 40 0.32 53.28 28.82
N THR A 41 0.85 54.14 27.95
CA THR A 41 1.11 53.90 26.49
C THR A 41 2.40 54.64 26.07
N PRO A 42 3.03 54.44 24.87
CA PRO A 42 2.61 53.61 23.71
C PRO A 42 3.69 52.73 23.00
N SER A 43 3.23 51.64 22.35
CA SER A 43 3.55 51.20 20.96
C SER A 43 4.97 50.70 20.54
N PRO A 44 5.14 50.05 19.35
CA PRO A 44 4.16 49.60 18.34
C PRO A 44 4.19 48.09 18.00
N SER A 45 3.23 47.69 17.15
CA SER A 45 2.83 46.33 16.78
C SER A 45 3.15 45.93 15.33
N SER A 46 3.15 44.63 15.02
CA SER A 46 2.60 44.12 13.75
C SER A 46 2.19 42.63 13.82
N SER A 47 0.92 42.35 13.53
CA SER A 47 0.38 41.00 13.31
C SER A 47 -0.24 40.90 11.91
N GLY A 48 -0.04 39.77 11.23
CA GLY A 48 -0.47 39.56 9.85
C GLY A 48 -1.93 39.15 9.71
N ASN A 49 -2.66 39.81 8.79
CA ASN A 49 -4.07 39.55 8.51
C ASN A 49 -4.25 38.47 7.43
N PHE A 50 -5.23 37.58 7.60
CA PHE A 50 -5.71 36.69 6.53
C PHE A 50 -6.83 37.37 5.73
N GLY A 51 -6.80 37.26 4.40
CA GLY A 51 -7.84 37.76 3.50
C GLY A 51 -7.76 37.12 2.12
N VAL A 52 -8.89 36.60 1.62
CA VAL A 52 -8.98 35.86 0.35
C VAL A 52 -9.14 36.80 -0.85
N GLN A 53 -8.52 36.47 -1.99
CA GLN A 53 -8.93 37.00 -3.30
C GLN A 53 -9.08 35.87 -4.35
N ARG A 54 -10.10 36.02 -5.20
CA ARG A 54 -10.42 35.14 -6.34
C ARG A 54 -9.57 35.53 -7.58
N PRO A 55 -9.46 34.66 -8.60
CA PRO A 55 -8.60 34.94 -9.75
C PRO A 55 -9.18 36.07 -10.62
N THR A 56 -8.29 36.90 -11.14
CA THR A 56 -8.61 37.89 -12.17
C THR A 56 -7.77 37.59 -13.41
N ASP A 57 -8.41 37.12 -14.47
CA ASP A 57 -7.76 36.89 -15.76
C ASP A 57 -7.35 38.20 -16.42
N ARG A 58 -6.05 38.56 -16.41
CA ARG A 58 -5.47 39.34 -17.52
C ARG A 58 -3.95 39.30 -17.61
N ALA A 59 -3.51 39.15 -18.86
CA ALA A 59 -2.18 39.47 -19.41
C ALA A 59 -1.00 38.61 -18.93
N SER A 60 -0.52 37.80 -19.89
CA SER A 60 0.86 37.37 -20.12
C SER A 60 1.88 37.83 -19.07
N SER A 61 2.43 36.87 -18.33
CA SER A 61 3.55 37.06 -17.41
C SER A 61 4.85 37.37 -18.16
N VAL A 62 4.94 38.58 -18.74
CA VAL A 62 6.22 39.18 -19.10
C VAL A 62 7.02 39.31 -17.81
N SER A 63 8.13 38.59 -17.73
CA SER A 63 9.04 38.60 -16.59
C SER A 63 9.40 40.05 -16.23
N ARG A 64 8.85 40.57 -15.14
CA ARG A 64 9.31 41.85 -14.58
C ARG A 64 10.62 41.57 -13.85
N VAL A 65 11.72 41.79 -14.55
CA VAL A 65 13.07 41.89 -13.95
C VAL A 65 12.96 42.85 -12.77
N SER A 66 13.39 42.42 -11.58
CA SER A 66 13.27 43.27 -10.39
C SER A 66 14.15 44.52 -10.52
N PRO A 67 13.81 45.65 -9.86
CA PRO A 67 14.62 46.86 -9.93
C PRO A 67 16.09 46.63 -9.54
N ALA A 68 16.37 45.70 -8.63
CA ALA A 68 17.72 45.31 -8.24
C ALA A 68 18.46 44.53 -9.34
N GLU A 69 17.81 43.58 -10.00
CA GLU A 69 18.39 42.84 -11.13
C GLU A 69 18.62 43.76 -12.34
N ALA A 70 17.68 44.66 -12.63
CA ALA A 70 17.81 45.67 -13.68
C ALA A 70 18.98 46.62 -13.40
N ALA A 71 19.14 47.08 -12.15
CA ALA A 71 20.29 47.88 -11.74
C ALA A 71 21.63 47.13 -11.94
N GLY A 72 21.69 45.84 -11.61
CA GLY A 72 22.89 45.01 -11.84
C GLY A 72 23.25 44.81 -13.31
N ILE A 73 22.26 44.74 -14.20
CA ILE A 73 22.49 44.71 -15.66
C ILE A 73 22.99 46.07 -16.15
N ILE A 74 22.41 47.17 -15.66
CA ILE A 74 22.81 48.53 -16.02
C ILE A 74 24.25 48.81 -15.57
N THR A 75 24.64 48.45 -14.34
CA THR A 75 26.03 48.64 -13.88
C THR A 75 27.04 47.81 -14.68
N ALA A 76 26.68 46.60 -15.11
CA ALA A 76 27.54 45.76 -15.95
C ALA A 76 27.76 46.29 -17.38
N ILE A 77 26.98 47.30 -17.82
CA ILE A 77 27.06 47.91 -19.15
C ILE A 77 27.57 49.37 -19.08
N LYS A 78 27.23 50.10 -18.00
CA LYS A 78 27.46 51.55 -17.86
C LYS A 78 28.92 51.96 -17.95
N ASP A 79 29.83 51.15 -17.39
CA ASP A 79 31.24 51.52 -17.26
C ASP A 79 32.12 50.96 -18.41
N LYS A 80 31.49 50.49 -19.50
CA LYS A 80 32.17 49.97 -20.69
C LYS A 80 32.53 51.06 -21.70
N SER A 81 33.67 50.90 -22.36
CA SER A 81 34.12 51.77 -23.45
C SER A 81 33.29 51.59 -24.74
N LEU A 82 33.42 52.54 -25.66
CA LEU A 82 32.67 52.57 -26.92
C LEU A 82 33.08 51.39 -27.84
N GLU A 83 34.36 51.04 -27.84
CA GLU A 83 34.92 49.87 -28.51
C GLU A 83 34.37 48.56 -27.91
N GLU A 84 34.32 48.41 -26.58
CA GLU A 84 33.73 47.23 -25.93
C GLU A 84 32.22 47.11 -26.16
N LEU A 85 31.50 48.23 -26.28
CA LEU A 85 30.08 48.22 -26.62
C LEU A 85 29.85 47.85 -28.09
N ARG A 86 30.72 48.26 -29.01
CA ARG A 86 30.71 47.79 -30.40
C ARG A 86 31.03 46.30 -30.50
N ASP A 87 32.04 45.85 -29.77
CA ASP A 87 32.43 44.43 -29.69
C ASP A 87 31.25 43.57 -29.19
N LEU A 88 30.58 44.00 -28.13
CA LEU A 88 29.41 43.33 -27.57
C LEU A 88 28.22 43.22 -28.55
N LEU A 89 28.06 44.19 -29.45
CA LEU A 89 26.96 44.23 -30.42
C LEU A 89 27.30 43.53 -31.74
N CYS A 90 28.57 43.44 -32.10
CA CYS A 90 29.05 42.83 -33.34
C CYS A 90 29.50 41.37 -33.18
N HIS A 91 30.00 40.97 -32.00
CA HIS A 91 30.57 39.65 -31.77
C HIS A 91 29.76 38.84 -30.75
N GLN A 92 29.29 37.67 -31.19
CA GLN A 92 28.48 36.75 -30.40
C GLN A 92 29.16 36.34 -29.07
N ASP A 93 30.48 36.17 -29.09
CA ASP A 93 31.27 35.75 -27.92
C ASP A 93 31.34 36.85 -26.85
N GLY A 94 31.43 38.12 -27.25
CA GLY A 94 31.40 39.26 -26.32
C GLY A 94 30.04 39.36 -25.61
N TYR A 95 28.95 39.22 -26.36
CA TYR A 95 27.60 39.15 -25.82
C TYR A 95 27.39 37.95 -24.88
N HIS A 96 27.84 36.76 -25.28
CA HIS A 96 27.70 35.54 -24.47
C HIS A 96 28.50 35.62 -23.17
N ASN A 97 29.73 36.14 -23.20
CA ASN A 97 30.53 36.36 -22.00
C ASN A 97 29.91 37.37 -21.03
N LEU A 98 29.26 38.44 -21.53
CA LEU A 98 28.50 39.34 -20.65
C LEU A 98 27.33 38.62 -19.99
N LEU A 99 26.54 37.85 -20.74
CA LEU A 99 25.42 37.06 -20.17
C LEU A 99 25.90 36.11 -19.08
N LEU A 100 27.02 35.39 -19.29
CA LEU A 100 27.62 34.51 -18.28
C LEU A 100 28.20 35.28 -17.06
N SER A 101 28.49 36.57 -17.19
CA SER A 101 28.94 37.44 -16.09
C SER A 101 27.78 37.92 -15.20
N LEU A 102 26.55 38.02 -15.72
CA LEU A 102 25.39 38.49 -14.97
C LEU A 102 24.99 37.50 -13.85
N GLU A 103 24.90 37.99 -12.60
CA GLU A 103 24.49 37.15 -11.45
C GLU A 103 23.11 36.49 -11.58
N PRO A 104 22.07 37.09 -12.20
CA PRO A 104 20.82 36.39 -12.49
C PRO A 104 21.03 35.14 -13.35
N VAL A 105 21.86 35.23 -14.41
CA VAL A 105 22.15 34.12 -15.33
C VAL A 105 23.01 33.06 -14.64
N LYS A 106 24.05 33.46 -13.90
CA LYS A 106 24.84 32.54 -13.05
C LYS A 106 23.96 31.80 -12.04
N THR A 107 23.02 32.50 -11.41
CA THR A 107 22.08 31.92 -10.44
C THR A 107 21.12 30.95 -11.11
N GLN A 108 20.59 31.28 -12.29
CA GLN A 108 19.74 30.40 -13.08
C GLN A 108 20.49 29.15 -13.56
N ASN A 109 21.73 29.28 -14.04
CA ASN A 109 22.58 28.15 -14.42
C ASN A 109 22.90 27.24 -13.23
N LYS A 110 23.21 27.81 -12.05
CA LYS A 110 23.39 27.03 -10.81
C LYS A 110 22.10 26.28 -10.42
N ARG A 111 20.93 26.90 -10.53
CA ARG A 111 19.63 26.24 -10.31
C ARG A 111 19.38 25.11 -11.30
N PHE A 112 19.66 25.33 -12.59
CA PHE A 112 19.49 24.32 -13.64
C PHE A 112 20.40 23.10 -13.44
N LEU A 113 21.68 23.32 -13.07
CA LEU A 113 22.59 22.24 -12.70
C LEU A 113 22.13 21.47 -11.46
N PHE A 114 21.62 22.17 -10.45
CA PHE A 114 21.07 21.54 -9.24
C PHE A 114 19.84 20.69 -9.54
N ILE A 115 18.92 21.17 -10.40
CA ILE A 115 17.76 20.40 -10.88
C ILE A 115 18.23 19.14 -11.63
N LYS A 116 19.14 19.27 -12.61
CA LYS A 116 19.71 18.12 -13.33
C LYS A 116 20.32 17.07 -12.39
N GLN A 117 20.96 17.52 -11.31
CA GLN A 117 21.53 16.60 -10.32
C GLN A 117 20.46 15.98 -9.41
N ILE A 118 19.35 16.68 -9.12
CA ILE A 118 18.17 16.08 -8.49
C ILE A 118 17.63 14.96 -9.38
N ASP A 119 17.40 15.24 -10.66
CA ASP A 119 16.89 14.26 -11.61
C ASP A 119 17.78 13.03 -11.69
N SER A 120 19.11 13.19 -11.77
CA SER A 120 20.06 12.06 -11.87
C SER A 120 20.16 11.17 -10.62
N GLU A 121 19.85 11.69 -9.43
CA GLU A 121 19.79 10.85 -8.22
C GLU A 121 18.38 10.28 -8.01
N SER A 122 17.33 11.01 -8.41
CA SER A 122 15.96 10.50 -8.44
C SER A 122 15.80 9.34 -9.43
N THR A 123 16.48 9.34 -10.58
CA THR A 123 16.54 8.18 -11.48
C THR A 123 17.24 6.97 -10.88
N LEU A 124 18.16 7.18 -9.93
CA LEU A 124 18.89 6.10 -9.25
C LEU A 124 17.98 5.36 -8.25
N PHE A 125 17.25 6.11 -7.41
CA PHE A 125 16.20 5.53 -6.55
C PHE A 125 15.01 4.96 -7.34
N ALA A 126 14.66 5.57 -8.48
CA ALA A 126 13.65 5.01 -9.38
C ALA A 126 14.13 3.69 -10.00
N GLY A 127 15.43 3.56 -10.32
CA GLY A 127 16.03 2.33 -10.82
C GLY A 127 15.94 1.17 -9.82
N GLU A 128 16.28 1.41 -8.54
CA GLU A 128 16.12 0.40 -7.48
C GLU A 128 14.66 -0.07 -7.34
N ASN A 129 13.69 0.86 -7.42
CA ASN A 129 12.27 0.52 -7.38
C ASN A 129 11.80 -0.25 -8.62
N LEU A 130 12.21 0.17 -9.82
CA LEU A 130 11.93 -0.54 -11.08
C LEU A 130 12.49 -1.97 -11.08
N GLU A 131 13.61 -2.21 -10.39
CA GLU A 131 14.19 -3.56 -10.27
C GLU A 131 13.36 -4.48 -9.35
N LYS A 132 12.65 -3.94 -8.36
CA LYS A 132 11.78 -4.73 -7.45
C LYS A 132 10.37 -4.92 -7.97
N GLU A 133 9.88 -4.04 -8.84
CA GLU A 133 8.57 -4.20 -9.48
C GLU A 133 8.38 -5.55 -10.22
N PRO A 134 9.31 -6.05 -11.07
CA PRO A 134 9.18 -7.38 -11.67
C PRO A 134 9.25 -8.51 -10.63
N GLN A 135 9.99 -8.35 -9.54
CA GLN A 135 10.02 -9.34 -8.45
C GLN A 135 8.66 -9.40 -7.72
N ILE A 136 8.03 -8.25 -7.46
CA ILE A 136 6.67 -8.17 -6.92
C ILE A 136 5.65 -8.76 -7.90
N MET A 137 5.79 -8.49 -9.21
CA MET A 137 4.91 -9.01 -10.25
C MET A 137 5.02 -10.53 -10.38
N GLU A 138 6.24 -11.06 -10.33
CA GLU A 138 6.49 -12.51 -10.39
C GLU A 138 5.94 -13.22 -9.14
N LEU A 139 6.16 -12.70 -7.93
CA LEU A 139 5.52 -13.24 -6.72
C LEU A 139 3.98 -13.21 -6.79
N ARG A 140 3.39 -12.14 -7.35
CA ARG A 140 1.94 -12.07 -7.60
C ARG A 140 1.50 -13.15 -8.60
N ASN A 141 2.26 -13.40 -9.65
CA ASN A 141 1.98 -14.42 -10.65
C ASN A 141 2.09 -15.84 -10.05
N GLN A 142 3.12 -16.12 -9.24
CA GLN A 142 3.28 -17.39 -8.54
C GLN A 142 2.11 -17.67 -7.58
N CYS A 143 1.72 -16.70 -6.74
CA CYS A 143 0.53 -16.80 -5.91
C CYS A 143 -0.75 -17.06 -6.72
N ARG A 144 -0.91 -16.38 -7.88
CA ARG A 144 -2.04 -16.59 -8.78
C ARG A 144 -2.06 -18.01 -9.33
N ILE A 145 -0.92 -18.49 -9.84
CA ILE A 145 -0.77 -19.85 -10.38
C ILE A 145 -1.18 -20.87 -9.32
N ILE A 146 -0.55 -20.85 -8.13
CA ILE A 146 -0.84 -21.80 -7.05
C ILE A 146 -2.32 -21.82 -6.67
N ARG A 147 -2.98 -20.67 -6.57
CA ARG A 147 -4.44 -20.61 -6.30
C ARG A 147 -5.27 -21.22 -7.43
N THR A 148 -4.90 -20.98 -8.69
CA THR A 148 -5.66 -21.43 -9.87
C THR A 148 -5.35 -22.86 -10.34
N THR A 149 -4.21 -23.44 -9.93
CA THR A 149 -3.78 -24.78 -10.37
C THR A 149 -3.62 -25.72 -9.18
N GLU A 150 -2.61 -25.55 -8.34
CA GLU A 150 -2.24 -26.48 -7.27
C GLU A 150 -3.34 -26.60 -6.20
N LEU A 151 -3.82 -25.46 -5.69
CA LEU A 151 -4.87 -25.40 -4.67
C LEU A 151 -6.22 -25.85 -5.23
N ALA A 152 -6.59 -25.36 -6.42
CA ALA A 152 -7.84 -25.70 -7.09
C ALA A 152 -7.92 -27.22 -7.40
N ALA A 153 -6.85 -27.81 -7.93
CA ALA A 153 -6.81 -29.25 -8.23
C ALA A 153 -6.86 -30.10 -6.95
N ALA A 154 -6.18 -29.69 -5.86
CA ALA A 154 -6.28 -30.39 -4.57
C ALA A 154 -7.70 -30.33 -3.99
N GLN A 155 -8.38 -29.19 -4.11
CA GLN A 155 -9.77 -29.01 -3.68
C GLN A 155 -10.75 -29.81 -4.54
N GLU A 156 -10.59 -29.82 -5.87
CA GLU A 156 -11.42 -30.59 -6.80
C GLU A 156 -11.30 -32.10 -6.53
N LYS A 157 -10.08 -32.64 -6.42
CA LYS A 157 -9.83 -34.04 -6.03
C LYS A 157 -10.50 -34.39 -4.71
N LEU A 158 -10.39 -33.51 -3.71
CA LEU A 158 -10.99 -33.73 -2.39
C LEU A 158 -12.52 -33.77 -2.49
N HIS A 159 -13.15 -32.82 -3.17
CA HIS A 159 -14.60 -32.78 -3.35
C HIS A 159 -15.13 -33.96 -4.19
N GLU A 160 -14.38 -34.41 -5.19
CA GLU A 160 -14.71 -35.62 -5.97
C GLU A 160 -14.75 -36.87 -5.07
N LEU A 161 -13.74 -37.07 -4.23
CA LEU A 161 -13.67 -38.21 -3.31
C LEU A 161 -14.70 -38.10 -2.17
N GLU A 162 -14.97 -36.89 -1.68
CA GLU A 162 -16.05 -36.62 -0.72
C GLU A 162 -17.42 -36.96 -1.31
N ARG A 163 -17.69 -36.57 -2.56
CA ARG A 163 -18.94 -36.89 -3.26
C ARG A 163 -19.12 -38.39 -3.42
N ARG A 164 -18.11 -39.11 -3.94
CA ARG A 164 -18.13 -40.58 -4.07
C ARG A 164 -18.33 -41.29 -2.74
N LYS A 165 -17.65 -40.83 -1.68
CA LYS A 165 -17.84 -41.34 -0.31
C LYS A 165 -19.28 -41.14 0.16
N GLU A 166 -19.88 -39.98 -0.09
CA GLU A 166 -21.23 -39.67 0.37
C GLU A 166 -22.32 -40.36 -0.46
N GLU A 167 -22.12 -40.53 -1.78
CA GLU A 167 -22.96 -41.35 -2.65
C GLU A 167 -22.99 -42.80 -2.18
N LEU A 168 -21.82 -43.40 -1.88
CA LEU A 168 -21.75 -44.73 -1.26
C LEU A 168 -22.45 -44.76 0.10
N LEU A 169 -22.22 -43.76 0.97
CA LEU A 169 -22.86 -43.69 2.28
C LEU A 169 -24.39 -43.60 2.18
N LYS A 170 -24.91 -42.89 1.16
CA LYS A 170 -26.35 -42.80 0.86
C LYS A 170 -26.89 -44.10 0.30
N PHE A 171 -26.18 -44.74 -0.63
CA PHE A 171 -26.63 -45.99 -1.27
C PHE A 171 -26.69 -47.18 -0.28
N TYR A 172 -25.70 -47.29 0.61
CA TYR A 172 -25.62 -48.32 1.66
C TYR A 172 -26.16 -47.85 3.02
N SER A 173 -26.94 -46.76 3.04
CA SER A 173 -27.65 -46.28 4.24
C SER A 173 -28.74 -47.28 4.67
N PRO A 174 -28.98 -47.48 5.98
CA PRO A 174 -30.08 -48.30 6.48
C PRO A 174 -31.44 -47.98 5.84
N ALA A 175 -31.73 -46.70 5.57
CA ALA A 175 -32.98 -46.28 4.93
C ALA A 175 -33.07 -46.74 3.46
N SER A 176 -31.98 -46.62 2.70
CA SER A 176 -31.89 -47.06 1.30
C SER A 176 -31.97 -48.58 1.17
N LEU A 177 -31.42 -49.31 2.15
CA LEU A 177 -31.48 -50.76 2.23
C LEU A 177 -32.89 -51.26 2.59
N LEU A 178 -33.56 -50.61 3.55
CA LEU A 178 -34.96 -50.87 3.85
C LEU A 178 -35.86 -50.59 2.64
N HIS A 179 -35.59 -49.52 1.88
CA HIS A 179 -36.29 -49.25 0.62
C HIS A 179 -36.04 -50.33 -0.44
N ARG A 180 -34.79 -50.78 -0.63
CA ARG A 180 -34.45 -51.90 -1.53
C ARG A 180 -35.19 -53.18 -1.14
N LEU A 181 -35.20 -53.53 0.15
CA LEU A 181 -35.95 -54.68 0.68
C LEU A 181 -37.45 -54.53 0.41
N GLN A 182 -38.04 -53.39 0.76
CA GLN A 182 -39.48 -53.19 0.65
C GLN A 182 -39.97 -53.20 -0.80
N VAL A 183 -39.23 -52.58 -1.73
CA VAL A 183 -39.54 -52.67 -3.18
C VAL A 183 -39.49 -54.12 -3.68
N ARG A 184 -38.50 -54.90 -3.23
CA ARG A 184 -38.32 -56.30 -3.64
C ARG A 184 -39.37 -57.23 -3.04
N ILE A 185 -39.72 -57.05 -1.76
CA ILE A 185 -40.82 -57.75 -1.08
C ILE A 185 -42.16 -57.48 -1.78
N ILE A 186 -42.41 -56.25 -2.23
CA ILE A 186 -43.63 -55.90 -2.98
C ILE A 186 -43.66 -56.60 -4.35
N PHE A 187 -42.50 -56.70 -5.03
CA PHE A 187 -42.37 -57.36 -6.32
C PHE A 187 -42.53 -58.89 -6.22
N ASP A 188 -41.82 -59.53 -5.28
CA ASP A 188 -41.85 -60.98 -5.09
C ASP A 188 -43.10 -61.47 -4.35
N GLY A 189 -43.74 -60.62 -3.53
CA GLY A 189 -45.01 -60.90 -2.87
C GLY A 189 -46.22 -60.90 -3.81
N PHE A 190 -46.07 -60.41 -5.04
CA PHE A 190 -47.03 -60.62 -6.12
C PHE A 190 -47.01 -62.05 -6.70
N SER A 191 -46.01 -62.85 -6.31
CA SER A 191 -45.85 -64.26 -6.67
C SER A 191 -46.42 -65.17 -5.57
N ILE A 192 -47.17 -66.20 -5.96
CA ILE A 192 -47.91 -67.07 -5.02
C ILE A 192 -46.94 -68.02 -4.29
N LYS A 193 -46.27 -67.52 -3.24
CA LYS A 193 -45.32 -68.28 -2.38
C LYS A 193 -45.95 -68.63 -1.02
N LEU A 194 -45.57 -69.79 -0.47
CA LEU A 194 -46.02 -70.25 0.85
C LEU A 194 -45.39 -69.43 2.00
N PRO A 195 -46.09 -69.18 3.12
CA PRO A 195 -45.63 -68.26 4.18
C PRO A 195 -44.29 -68.59 4.84
N ASN A 196 -43.92 -69.86 4.92
CA ASN A 196 -42.61 -70.26 5.45
C ASN A 196 -41.48 -69.93 4.45
N GLN A 197 -41.74 -70.10 3.16
CA GLN A 197 -40.77 -69.82 2.09
C GLN A 197 -40.52 -68.31 1.95
N VAL A 198 -41.57 -67.48 2.08
CA VAL A 198 -41.43 -66.01 2.15
C VAL A 198 -40.53 -65.57 3.33
N ARG A 199 -40.61 -66.28 4.47
CA ARG A 199 -39.81 -65.99 5.67
C ARG A 199 -38.33 -66.37 5.48
N ASP A 200 -38.07 -67.52 4.87
CA ASP A 200 -36.71 -67.98 4.59
C ASP A 200 -36.05 -67.15 3.47
N ASP A 201 -36.81 -66.78 2.43
CA ASP A 201 -36.39 -65.82 1.39
C ASP A 201 -35.96 -64.49 2.04
N LEU A 202 -36.83 -63.87 2.85
CA LEU A 202 -36.54 -62.60 3.55
C LEU A 202 -35.29 -62.69 4.45
N ARG A 203 -35.09 -63.81 5.14
CA ARG A 203 -33.91 -64.06 5.98
C ARG A 203 -32.63 -64.15 5.14
N ASN A 204 -32.69 -64.86 4.02
CA ASN A 204 -31.56 -65.01 3.10
C ASN A 204 -31.22 -63.68 2.42
N GLU A 205 -32.20 -62.88 2.02
CA GLU A 205 -31.99 -61.55 1.45
C GLU A 205 -31.39 -60.57 2.46
N THR A 206 -31.89 -60.57 3.70
CA THR A 206 -31.32 -59.73 4.78
C THR A 206 -29.86 -60.08 5.04
N LEU A 207 -29.51 -61.38 5.04
CA LEU A 207 -28.13 -61.85 5.15
C LEU A 207 -27.27 -61.45 3.95
N GLN A 208 -27.82 -61.49 2.72
CA GLN A 208 -27.11 -61.11 1.51
C GLN A 208 -26.82 -59.60 1.48
N LEU A 209 -27.78 -58.75 1.84
CA LEU A 209 -27.57 -57.30 1.97
C LEU A 209 -26.58 -56.94 3.08
N ALA A 210 -26.59 -57.67 4.20
CA ALA A 210 -25.61 -57.50 5.26
C ALA A 210 -24.18 -57.82 4.78
N ARG A 211 -24.02 -58.87 3.94
CA ARG A 211 -22.74 -59.21 3.28
C ARG A 211 -22.32 -58.14 2.27
N GLU A 212 -23.23 -57.68 1.40
CA GLU A 212 -22.98 -56.59 0.45
C GLU A 212 -22.49 -55.32 1.17
N ASN A 213 -23.11 -54.93 2.29
CA ASN A 213 -22.66 -53.79 3.09
C ASN A 213 -21.25 -53.98 3.66
N LEU A 214 -20.98 -55.15 4.25
CA LEU A 214 -19.69 -55.46 4.87
C LEU A 214 -18.55 -55.42 3.83
N GLU A 215 -18.83 -55.80 2.58
CA GLU A 215 -17.88 -55.73 1.47
C GLU A 215 -17.57 -54.27 1.04
N LYS A 216 -18.49 -53.32 1.26
CA LYS A 216 -18.29 -51.89 0.93
C LYS A 216 -17.73 -51.06 2.08
N GLU A 217 -17.77 -51.56 3.31
CA GLU A 217 -17.09 -50.96 4.45
C GLU A 217 -15.59 -50.68 4.22
N PRO A 218 -14.76 -51.62 3.71
CA PRO A 218 -13.36 -51.32 3.39
C PRO A 218 -13.20 -50.26 2.28
N GLN A 219 -14.11 -50.24 1.29
CA GLN A 219 -14.09 -49.20 0.24
C GLN A 219 -14.40 -47.80 0.80
N ILE A 220 -15.36 -47.70 1.73
CA ILE A 220 -15.67 -46.46 2.45
C ILE A 220 -14.51 -46.05 3.37
N MET A 221 -13.84 -47.01 4.03
CA MET A 221 -12.68 -46.75 4.87
C MET A 221 -11.49 -46.22 4.06
N GLU A 222 -11.23 -46.79 2.90
CA GLU A 222 -10.16 -46.35 2.00
C GLU A 222 -10.43 -44.95 1.42
N LEU A 223 -11.66 -44.65 0.99
CA LEU A 223 -12.02 -43.28 0.58
C LEU A 223 -11.87 -42.26 1.71
N ARG A 224 -12.19 -42.63 2.97
CA ARG A 224 -11.92 -41.78 4.15
C ARG A 224 -10.43 -41.55 4.35
N ASN A 225 -9.61 -42.59 4.14
CA ASN A 225 -8.16 -42.50 4.24
C ASN A 225 -7.56 -41.59 3.16
N GLN A 226 -7.97 -41.73 1.91
CA GLN A 226 -7.56 -40.87 0.79
C GLN A 226 -7.94 -39.40 1.03
N CYS A 227 -9.18 -39.13 1.45
CA CYS A 227 -9.62 -37.78 1.82
C CYS A 227 -8.82 -37.19 3.00
N ARG A 228 -8.34 -38.02 3.94
CA ARG A 228 -7.45 -37.58 5.03
C ARG A 228 -6.08 -37.22 4.49
N ILE A 229 -5.47 -38.13 3.70
CA ILE A 229 -4.14 -37.93 3.10
C ILE A 229 -4.11 -36.61 2.32
N ILE A 230 -5.03 -36.42 1.35
CA ILE A 230 -5.09 -35.22 0.51
C ILE A 230 -5.22 -33.94 1.33
N ARG A 231 -6.02 -33.92 2.41
CA ARG A 231 -6.09 -32.77 3.32
C ARG A 231 -4.77 -32.50 4.04
N THR A 232 -4.09 -33.54 4.50
CA THR A 232 -2.84 -33.43 5.29
C THR A 232 -1.57 -33.26 4.47
N THR A 233 -1.58 -33.60 3.17
CA THR A 233 -0.40 -33.55 2.30
C THR A 233 -0.59 -32.54 1.16
N GLU A 234 -1.42 -32.85 0.16
CA GLU A 234 -1.59 -32.02 -1.04
C GLU A 234 -2.16 -30.63 -0.73
N LEU A 235 -3.27 -30.58 0.01
CA LEU A 235 -3.95 -29.33 0.35
C LEU A 235 -3.10 -28.47 1.31
N ALA A 236 -2.54 -29.10 2.36
CA ALA A 236 -1.70 -28.42 3.34
C ALA A 236 -0.43 -27.83 2.70
N ALA A 237 0.28 -28.60 1.86
CA ALA A 237 1.49 -28.12 1.19
C ALA A 237 1.20 -26.98 0.19
N ALA A 238 0.08 -27.04 -0.54
CA ALA A 238 -0.33 -25.95 -1.43
C ALA A 238 -0.68 -24.66 -0.65
N GLN A 239 -1.32 -24.81 0.52
CA GLN A 239 -1.62 -23.68 1.43
C GLN A 239 -0.36 -23.08 2.06
N GLU A 240 0.57 -23.91 2.56
CA GLU A 240 1.84 -23.47 3.13
C GLU A 240 2.68 -22.70 2.09
N LYS A 241 2.83 -23.26 0.90
CA LYS A 241 3.54 -22.62 -0.23
C LYS A 241 2.90 -21.29 -0.63
N LEU A 242 1.58 -21.20 -0.63
CA LEU A 242 0.86 -19.95 -0.90
C LEU A 242 1.14 -18.90 0.20
N HIS A 243 1.00 -19.27 1.47
CA HIS A 243 1.23 -18.35 2.59
C HIS A 243 2.67 -17.85 2.68
N GLU A 244 3.67 -18.69 2.39
CA GLU A 244 5.07 -18.27 2.36
C GLU A 244 5.35 -17.27 1.23
N LEU A 245 4.73 -17.43 0.06
CA LEU A 245 4.84 -16.46 -1.05
C LEU A 245 4.06 -15.17 -0.78
N GLU A 246 2.90 -15.26 -0.11
CA GLU A 246 2.14 -14.10 0.37
C GLU A 246 2.96 -13.29 1.38
N ARG A 247 3.60 -13.95 2.35
CA ARG A 247 4.50 -13.33 3.33
C ARG A 247 5.65 -12.59 2.66
N ARG A 248 6.40 -13.25 1.75
CA ARG A 248 7.50 -12.64 1.00
C ARG A 248 7.05 -11.43 0.18
N LYS A 249 5.88 -11.53 -0.47
CA LYS A 249 5.27 -10.43 -1.22
C LYS A 249 4.92 -9.26 -0.29
N GLU A 250 4.32 -9.51 0.87
CA GLU A 250 3.93 -8.47 1.82
C GLU A 250 5.14 -7.78 2.45
N GLU A 251 6.17 -8.54 2.84
CA GLU A 251 7.45 -8.00 3.31
C GLU A 251 8.08 -7.07 2.27
N LEU A 252 8.18 -7.53 1.02
CA LEU A 252 8.72 -6.71 -0.08
C LEU A 252 7.87 -5.45 -0.30
N LEU A 253 6.55 -5.57 -0.31
CA LEU A 253 5.64 -4.43 -0.49
C LEU A 253 5.71 -3.45 0.70
N LYS A 254 5.96 -3.93 1.92
CA LYS A 254 6.19 -3.09 3.11
C LYS A 254 7.48 -2.28 3.01
N PHE A 255 8.57 -2.85 2.52
CA PHE A 255 9.85 -2.13 2.37
C PHE A 255 9.82 -1.07 1.24
N TYR A 256 9.15 -1.37 0.13
CA TYR A 256 9.08 -0.51 -1.05
C TYR A 256 7.76 0.27 -1.17
N SER A 257 6.95 0.29 -0.11
CA SER A 257 5.74 1.12 -0.02
C SER A 257 6.09 2.61 -0.14
N PRO A 258 5.29 3.43 -0.84
CA PRO A 258 5.49 4.88 -0.92
C PRO A 258 5.62 5.56 0.45
N ALA A 259 4.87 5.09 1.46
CA ALA A 259 4.95 5.61 2.83
C ALA A 259 6.30 5.26 3.50
N SER A 260 6.79 4.03 3.32
CA SER A 260 8.08 3.57 3.86
C SER A 260 9.26 4.29 3.18
N LEU A 261 9.17 4.54 1.88
CA LEU A 261 10.16 5.30 1.12
C LEU A 261 10.19 6.77 1.55
N LEU A 262 9.03 7.42 1.73
CA LEU A 262 8.95 8.77 2.30
C LEU A 262 9.55 8.84 3.72
N HIS A 263 9.23 7.87 4.59
CA HIS A 263 9.79 7.83 5.95
C HIS A 263 11.33 7.70 5.91
N ARG A 264 11.87 6.77 5.11
CA ARG A 264 13.33 6.62 4.94
C ARG A 264 13.99 7.90 4.39
N LEU A 265 13.32 8.62 3.49
CA LEU A 265 13.81 9.90 2.97
C LEU A 265 13.79 10.98 4.06
N GLN A 266 12.75 11.02 4.90
CA GLN A 266 12.65 11.92 6.05
C GLN A 266 13.68 11.60 7.15
N ASP A 267 13.99 10.31 7.39
CA ASP A 267 15.09 9.88 8.26
C ASP A 267 16.45 10.36 7.74
N ALA A 268 16.69 10.19 6.44
CA ALA A 268 17.91 10.66 5.79
C ALA A 268 18.03 12.20 5.78
N MET A 269 16.91 12.94 5.80
CA MET A 269 16.92 14.39 6.04
C MET A 269 17.36 14.71 7.46
N ARG A 270 16.69 14.15 8.48
CA ARG A 270 17.01 14.36 9.91
C ARG A 270 18.48 14.08 10.19
N LYS A 271 18.98 12.93 9.72
CA LYS A 271 20.38 12.54 9.89
C LYS A 271 21.35 13.59 9.31
N THR A 272 21.06 14.18 8.15
CA THR A 272 21.93 15.23 7.60
C THR A 272 21.79 16.61 8.25
N ASP A 273 20.68 16.85 8.97
CA ASP A 273 20.53 18.01 9.86
C ASP A 273 21.43 17.82 11.09
N GLU A 274 21.32 16.65 11.75
CA GLU A 274 22.16 16.21 12.89
C GLU A 274 23.66 16.21 12.55
N GLU A 275 24.06 15.70 11.39
CA GLU A 275 25.45 15.76 10.89
C GLU A 275 25.92 17.22 10.69
N SER A 276 25.01 18.16 10.35
CA SER A 276 25.36 19.58 10.23
C SER A 276 25.48 20.28 11.58
N GLU A 277 24.61 19.98 12.55
CA GLU A 277 24.75 20.44 13.93
C GLU A 277 26.02 19.90 14.61
N ASN A 278 26.42 18.67 14.29
CA ASN A 278 27.66 18.10 14.81
C ASN A 278 28.89 18.82 14.23
N LEU A 279 28.85 19.22 12.96
CA LEU A 279 29.87 20.08 12.35
C LEU A 279 29.93 21.48 12.96
N ASP A 280 28.79 22.05 13.35
CA ASP A 280 28.74 23.33 14.08
C ASP A 280 29.43 23.20 15.46
N LYS A 281 29.21 22.09 16.18
CA LYS A 281 29.89 21.80 17.46
C LYS A 281 31.41 21.66 17.30
N GLN A 282 31.86 20.89 16.30
CA GLN A 282 33.30 20.74 16.01
C GLN A 282 34.01 22.06 15.71
N LEU A 283 33.31 23.03 15.10
CA LEU A 283 33.86 24.37 14.88
C LEU A 283 33.99 25.15 16.20
N LEU A 284 32.98 25.06 17.08
CA LEU A 284 32.99 25.71 18.41
C LEU A 284 34.05 25.12 19.34
N GLU A 285 34.31 23.82 19.23
CA GLU A 285 35.34 23.08 19.96
C GLU A 285 36.75 23.28 19.38
N GLY A 286 36.86 23.91 18.20
CA GLY A 286 38.13 24.19 17.53
C GLY A 286 38.76 22.98 16.83
N GLU A 287 38.03 21.87 16.67
CA GLU A 287 38.51 20.64 16.01
C GLU A 287 38.74 20.83 14.49
N ILE A 288 38.09 21.83 13.89
CA ILE A 288 38.12 22.11 12.45
C ILE A 288 38.32 23.59 12.17
N ASP A 289 39.02 23.90 11.08
CA ASP A 289 39.17 25.27 10.59
C ASP A 289 37.90 25.77 9.86
N LEU A 290 37.75 27.09 9.80
CA LEU A 290 36.58 27.75 9.20
C LEU A 290 36.40 27.43 7.70
N ALA A 291 37.48 27.26 6.93
CA ALA A 291 37.37 26.98 5.50
C ALA A 291 36.89 25.54 5.24
N THR A 292 37.43 24.57 5.99
CA THR A 292 36.96 23.18 5.99
C THR A 292 35.51 23.08 6.48
N PHE A 293 35.15 23.80 7.54
CA PHE A 293 33.77 23.90 8.02
C PHE A 293 32.83 24.40 6.92
N VAL A 294 33.08 25.58 6.34
CA VAL A 294 32.22 26.17 5.31
C VAL A 294 32.06 25.22 4.11
N GLN A 295 33.13 24.51 3.72
CA GLN A 295 33.08 23.55 2.62
C GLN A 295 32.20 22.33 2.95
N LYS A 296 32.36 21.73 4.15
CA LYS A 296 31.59 20.56 4.60
C LYS A 296 30.12 20.90 4.87
N TYR A 297 29.87 21.97 5.63
CA TYR A 297 28.54 22.45 5.99
C TYR A 297 27.71 22.76 4.75
N LYS A 298 28.28 23.47 3.78
CA LYS A 298 27.62 23.78 2.49
C LYS A 298 27.17 22.50 1.75
N LYS A 299 28.00 21.45 1.72
CA LYS A 299 27.64 20.16 1.10
C LYS A 299 26.48 19.49 1.84
N LEU A 300 26.48 19.49 3.17
CA LEU A 300 25.38 18.92 3.96
C LEU A 300 24.07 19.69 3.76
N ARG A 301 24.08 21.04 3.86
CA ARG A 301 22.87 21.84 3.59
C ARG A 301 22.34 21.64 2.18
N GLN A 302 23.22 21.55 1.17
CA GLN A 302 22.82 21.21 -0.20
C GLN A 302 22.14 19.83 -0.28
N SER A 303 22.69 18.82 0.42
CA SER A 303 22.12 17.47 0.49
C SER A 303 20.76 17.44 1.21
N TYR A 304 20.64 18.15 2.33
CA TYR A 304 19.38 18.31 3.07
C TYR A 304 18.29 18.97 2.22
N HIS A 305 18.57 20.14 1.63
CA HIS A 305 17.59 20.88 0.84
C HIS A 305 17.18 20.11 -0.42
N LYS A 306 18.11 19.36 -1.01
CA LYS A 306 17.82 18.40 -2.09
C LYS A 306 16.80 17.35 -1.66
N ARG A 307 17.05 16.62 -0.56
CA ARG A 307 16.10 15.62 -0.03
C ARG A 307 14.76 16.24 0.35
N ALA A 308 14.75 17.45 0.91
CA ALA A 308 13.53 18.17 1.26
C ALA A 308 12.65 18.48 0.05
N LEU A 309 13.24 18.91 -1.07
CA LEU A 309 12.52 19.15 -2.32
C LEU A 309 11.98 17.84 -2.92
N THR A 310 12.79 16.77 -2.95
CA THR A 310 12.35 15.44 -3.40
C THR A 310 11.21 14.89 -2.53
N HIS A 311 11.30 15.05 -1.21
CA HIS A 311 10.26 14.62 -0.26
C HIS A 311 8.96 15.41 -0.46
N LEU A 312 9.04 16.73 -0.66
CA LEU A 312 7.88 17.57 -0.95
C LEU A 312 7.19 17.14 -2.26
N ALA A 313 7.96 16.96 -3.34
CA ALA A 313 7.44 16.52 -4.63
C ALA A 313 6.79 15.13 -4.55
N ALA A 314 7.47 14.15 -3.94
CA ALA A 314 6.94 12.81 -3.74
C ALA A 314 5.65 12.82 -2.89
N LYS A 315 5.60 13.63 -1.83
CA LYS A 315 4.41 13.79 -1.00
C LYS A 315 3.23 14.38 -1.78
N THR A 316 3.47 15.39 -2.63
CA THR A 316 2.41 15.97 -3.46
C THR A 316 1.86 14.99 -4.50
N SER A 317 2.72 14.15 -5.10
CA SER A 317 2.32 13.13 -6.09
C SER A 317 1.54 11.95 -5.50
N ILE A 318 1.51 11.78 -4.18
CA ILE A 318 0.75 10.73 -3.48
C ILE A 318 -0.63 11.24 -3.02
N THR A 319 -0.82 12.56 -2.95
CA THR A 319 -2.07 13.22 -2.53
C THR A 319 -2.93 13.77 -3.66
N GLY A 320 -2.50 13.62 -4.92
CA GLY A 320 -3.24 13.98 -6.12
C GLY A 320 -3.83 12.76 -6.81
#